data_AF-A0A2V5WU39-F1
#
_entry.id   AF-A0A2V5WU39-F1
#
_cell.length_a   1.000
_cell.length_b   1.000
_cell.length_c   1.000
_cell.angle_alpha   90.00
_cell.angle_beta   90.00
_cell.angle_gamma   90.00
#
_symmetry.space_group_name_H-M   'P 1'
#
loop_
_entity.id
_entity.type
_entity.pdbx_description
1 polymer ?
#
loop_
_entity_poly.entity_id
_entity_poly.type
_entity_poly.pdbx_seq_one_letter_code
_entity_poly.pdbx_strand_id
1 'polypeptide(L)'
;ARQSAGTGLFASFDPAALGIQFLNSNVIISWPMSATNLLLEQTQGLTNPDWTRSTNMPTTVNGQFQIVESAGYVTRFYRLRGQ
;
A
#
# COMPACT_ATOMS: atom_id res chain seq x y z
N ALA A 1 -2.32 -27.28 12.77
CA ALA A 1 -2.75 -27.99 11.54
C ALA A 1 -1.77 -27.61 10.43
N ARG A 2 -1.13 -28.60 9.81
CA ARG A 2 -0.22 -28.43 8.67
C ARG A 2 -1.07 -28.11 7.44
N GLN A 3 -0.72 -27.11 6.64
CA GLN A 3 -1.27 -26.99 5.29
C GLN A 3 -0.14 -26.83 4.29
N SER A 4 -0.09 -27.80 3.37
CA SER A 4 0.69 -27.83 2.15
C SER A 4 -0.31 -27.72 1.00
N ALA A 5 -0.14 -26.75 0.08
CA ALA A 5 -0.45 -26.83 -1.36
C ALA A 5 -0.55 -25.43 -2.01
N GLY A 6 0.07 -25.29 -3.20
CA GLY A 6 -0.34 -24.33 -4.23
C GLY A 6 0.59 -23.12 -4.41
N THR A 7 1.37 -23.12 -5.49
CA THR A 7 2.00 -21.91 -6.03
C THR A 7 0.91 -20.95 -6.53
N GLY A 8 0.38 -20.16 -5.61
CA GLY A 8 -0.47 -19.02 -5.85
C GLY A 8 -0.08 -17.98 -4.82
N LEU A 9 0.19 -16.76 -5.26
CA LEU A 9 0.53 -15.64 -4.39
C LEU A 9 -0.70 -15.29 -3.54
N PHE A 10 -0.92 -16.03 -2.44
CA PHE A 10 -1.95 -15.70 -1.48
C PHE A 10 -1.46 -14.47 -0.71
N ALA A 11 -1.78 -13.28 -1.23
CA ALA A 11 -1.75 -12.08 -0.43
C ALA A 11 -2.62 -12.34 0.81
N SER A 12 -2.00 -12.32 1.99
CA SER A 12 -2.71 -12.40 3.26
C SER A 12 -3.79 -11.32 3.29
N PHE A 13 -5.06 -11.72 3.36
CA PHE A 13 -6.15 -10.76 3.53
C PHE A 13 -6.26 -10.43 5.02
N ASP A 14 -5.25 -9.74 5.54
CA ASP A 14 -5.42 -9.02 6.79
C ASP A 14 -6.34 -7.82 6.48
N PRO A 15 -7.45 -7.60 7.22
CA PRO A 15 -8.35 -6.46 7.01
C PRO A 15 -7.69 -5.09 7.31
N ALA A 16 -6.38 -5.07 7.54
CA ALA A 16 -5.51 -3.90 7.64
C ALA A 16 -4.19 -4.05 6.84
N ALA A 17 -4.07 -4.99 5.91
CA ALA A 17 -2.87 -5.15 5.09
C ALA A 17 -2.75 -3.99 4.09
N LEU A 18 -1.62 -3.28 4.16
CA LEU A 18 -1.18 -2.38 3.10
C LEU A 18 -0.62 -3.21 1.95
N GLY A 19 -1.28 -3.18 0.80
CA GLY A 19 -0.89 -3.83 -0.43
C GLY A 19 -0.08 -2.91 -1.34
N ILE A 20 0.82 -3.50 -2.13
CA ILE A 20 1.60 -2.81 -3.15
C ILE A 20 1.70 -3.69 -4.40
N GLN A 21 1.41 -3.11 -5.57
CA GLN A 21 1.49 -3.77 -6.86
C GLN A 21 2.17 -2.87 -7.88
N PHE A 22 3.08 -3.42 -8.68
CA PHE A 22 3.66 -2.73 -9.82
C PHE A 22 2.88 -3.03 -11.09
N LEU A 23 2.48 -2.00 -11.84
CA LEU A 23 1.73 -2.13 -13.09
C LEU A 23 2.05 -0.98 -14.05
N ASN A 24 2.55 -1.29 -15.24
CA ASN A 24 2.76 -0.33 -16.34
C ASN A 24 3.47 0.98 -15.91
N SER A 25 4.61 0.85 -15.23
CA SER A 25 5.40 1.96 -14.68
C SER A 25 4.76 2.74 -13.53
N ASN A 26 3.65 2.23 -13.00
CA ASN A 26 3.00 2.74 -11.81
C ASN A 26 3.11 1.75 -10.66
N VAL A 27 2.97 2.28 -9.47
CA VAL A 27 2.78 1.54 -8.23
C VAL A 27 1.36 1.82 -7.76
N ILE A 28 0.58 0.75 -7.60
CA ILE A 28 -0.73 0.78 -6.98
C ILE A 28 -0.53 0.42 -5.51
N ILE A 29 -0.85 1.35 -4.62
CA ILE A 29 -0.87 1.13 -3.19
C ILE A 29 -2.33 0.99 -2.78
N SER A 30 -2.67 -0.09 -2.08
CA SER A 30 -4.05 -0.36 -1.68
C SER A 30 -4.18 -0.72 -0.21
N TRP A 31 -5.31 -0.36 0.40
CA TRP A 31 -5.65 -0.78 1.76
C TRP A 31 -7.18 -0.85 1.95
N PRO A 32 -7.67 -1.60 2.95
CA PRO A 32 -9.11 -1.82 3.12
C PRO A 32 -9.90 -0.55 3.47
N MET A 33 -11.12 -0.43 2.96
CA MET A 33 -12.00 0.72 3.27
C MET A 33 -12.43 0.79 4.74
N SER A 34 -12.32 -0.31 5.49
CA SER A 34 -12.54 -0.37 6.94
C SER A 34 -11.54 0.49 7.72
N ALA A 35 -10.40 0.84 7.12
CA ALA A 35 -9.38 1.70 7.70
C ALA A 35 -9.63 3.19 7.39
N THR A 36 -10.82 3.70 7.70
CA THR A 36 -11.27 5.06 7.31
C THR A 36 -10.47 6.20 7.92
N ASN A 37 -9.81 5.98 9.06
CA ASN A 37 -9.06 7.02 9.79
C ASN A 37 -7.54 6.91 9.57
N LEU A 38 -7.11 6.18 8.53
CA LEU A 38 -5.70 6.03 8.19
C LEU A 38 -5.37 6.84 6.93
N LEU A 39 -4.21 7.49 6.96
CA LEU A 39 -3.62 8.20 5.84
C LEU A 39 -2.41 7.43 5.31
N LEU A 40 -2.19 7.49 4.00
CA LEU A 40 -0.95 7.01 3.39
C LEU A 40 0.15 8.06 3.54
N GLU A 41 1.25 7.67 4.16
CA GLU A 41 2.50 8.42 4.17
C GLU A 41 3.58 7.68 3.35
N GLN A 42 4.52 8.46 2.82
CA GLN A 42 5.65 7.97 2.05
C GLN A 42 6.98 8.61 2.49
N THR A 43 8.08 7.90 2.28
CA THR A 43 9.45 8.38 2.45
C THR A 43 10.37 7.74 1.41
N GLN A 44 11.49 8.38 1.07
CA GLN A 44 12.50 7.84 0.16
C GLN A 44 13.57 6.97 0.86
N GLY A 45 13.59 6.97 2.19
CA GLY A 45 14.57 6.23 2.98
C GLY A 45 14.09 5.91 4.38
N LEU A 46 14.65 4.85 4.96
CA LEU A 46 14.35 4.43 6.34
C LEU A 46 15.42 4.89 7.34
N THR A 47 16.57 5.37 6.86
CA THR A 47 17.58 6.01 7.71
C THR A 47 17.16 7.46 7.96
N ASN A 48 16.73 7.78 9.19
CA ASN A 48 16.16 9.08 9.57
C ASN A 48 15.00 9.53 8.66
N PRO A 49 13.88 8.77 8.64
CA PRO A 49 12.85 8.92 7.64
C PRO A 49 12.06 10.23 7.81
N ASP A 50 11.92 10.98 6.72
CA ASP A 50 11.01 12.13 6.63
C ASP A 50 9.70 11.68 5.96
N TRP A 51 8.75 11.26 6.81
CA TRP A 51 7.46 10.77 6.34
C TRP A 51 6.56 11.93 5.96
N THR A 52 6.13 11.94 4.70
CA THR A 52 5.22 12.95 4.16
C THR A 52 3.94 12.29 3.67
N ARG A 53 2.80 12.99 3.79
CA ARG A 53 1.52 12.48 3.30
C ARG A 53 1.57 12.35 1.77
N SER A 54 1.05 11.24 1.22
CA SER A 54 0.83 11.17 -0.24
C SER A 54 -0.19 12.22 -0.64
N THR A 55 0.11 12.96 -1.71
CA THR A 55 -0.75 14.03 -2.24
C THR A 55 -1.89 13.49 -3.08
N ASN A 56 -1.81 12.23 -3.51
CA ASN A 56 -2.85 11.60 -4.30
C ASN A 56 -4.04 11.25 -3.42
N MET A 57 -5.25 11.61 -3.87
CA MET A 57 -6.47 11.21 -3.18
C MET A 57 -6.75 9.72 -3.46
N PRO A 58 -7.07 8.93 -2.43
CA PRO A 58 -7.44 7.55 -2.64
C PRO A 58 -8.75 7.43 -3.40
N THR A 59 -8.80 6.50 -4.34
CA THR A 59 -10.02 6.07 -5.05
C THR A 59 -10.48 4.74 -4.48
N THR A 60 -11.78 4.43 -4.57
CA THR A 60 -12.31 3.16 -4.07
C THR A 60 -12.50 2.17 -5.22
N VAL A 61 -11.88 0.99 -5.13
CA VAL A 61 -12.00 -0.10 -6.10
C VAL A 61 -12.17 -1.41 -5.33
N ASN A 62 -13.25 -2.15 -5.59
CA ASN A 62 -13.51 -3.47 -5.00
C ASN A 62 -13.38 -3.53 -3.46
N GLY A 63 -13.83 -2.49 -2.74
CA GLY A 63 -13.76 -2.43 -1.27
C GLY A 63 -12.40 -2.02 -0.69
N GLN A 64 -11.46 -1.58 -1.52
CA GLN A 64 -10.18 -1.04 -1.10
C GLN A 64 -10.04 0.42 -1.51
N PHE A 65 -9.39 1.21 -0.66
CA PHE A 65 -8.77 2.46 -1.08
C PHE A 65 -7.54 2.14 -1.92
N GLN A 66 -7.35 2.86 -3.02
CA GLN A 66 -6.21 2.74 -3.93
C GLN A 66 -5.64 4.11 -4.27
N ILE A 67 -4.32 4.22 -4.18
CA ILE A 67 -3.54 5.33 -4.72
C ILE A 67 -2.66 4.77 -5.84
N VAL A 68 -2.61 5.49 -6.96
CA VAL A 68 -1.71 5.19 -8.07
C VAL A 68 -0.61 6.24 -8.09
N GLU A 69 0.62 5.81 -7.89
CA GLU A 69 1.82 6.64 -7.96
C GLU A 69 2.65 6.23 -9.18
N SER A 70 3.33 7.17 -9.83
CA SER A 70 4.38 6.79 -10.79
C SER A 70 5.54 6.14 -10.03
N ALA A 71 5.99 4.97 -10.50
CA ALA A 71 7.07 4.24 -9.83
C ALA A 71 8.37 5.05 -9.76
N GLY A 72 8.66 5.83 -10.79
CA GLY A 72 9.90 6.61 -10.89
C GLY A 72 11.15 5.72 -10.83
N TYR A 73 12.29 6.33 -10.50
CA TYR A 73 13.59 5.64 -10.41
C TYR A 73 14.15 5.60 -8.98
N VAL A 74 13.35 6.03 -8.00
CA VAL A 74 13.77 6.12 -6.60
C VAL A 74 13.00 5.13 -5.75
N THR A 75 13.68 4.57 -4.74
CA THR A 75 13.02 3.76 -3.73
C THR A 75 12.05 4.63 -2.94
N ARG A 76 10.83 4.13 -2.73
CA ARG A 76 9.84 4.73 -1.83
C ARG A 76 9.27 3.67 -0.91
N PHE A 77 9.13 4.04 0.35
CA PHE A 77 8.52 3.25 1.40
C PHE A 77 7.18 3.87 1.77
N TYR A 78 6.21 3.04 2.13
CA TYR A 78 4.85 3.45 2.42
C TYR A 78 4.39 2.92 3.77
N ARG A 79 3.57 3.71 4.48
CA ARG A 79 2.90 3.27 5.70
C ARG A 79 1.51 3.87 5.79
N LEU A 80 0.63 3.20 6.54
CA LEU A 80 -0.61 3.78 7.01
C LEU A 80 -0.39 4.39 8.39
N ARG A 81 -0.89 5.61 8.59
CA ARG A 81 -0.83 6.33 9.87
C ARG A 81 -2.21 6.82 10.27
N GLY A 82 -2.58 6.65 11.54
CA GLY A 82 -3.80 7.27 12.08
C GLY A 82 -3.72 8.79 11.99
N GLN A 83 -4.84 9.42 11.61
CA GLN A 83 -4.99 10.87 11.71
C GLN A 83 -4.88 11.37 13.16
#